data_AF-A0A3D5JJ94-F1
#
_entry.id   AF-A0A3D5JJ94-F1
#
_cell.length_a   1.000
_cell.length_b   1.000
_cell.length_c   1.000
_cell.angle_alpha   90.00
_cell.angle_beta   90.00
_cell.angle_gamma   90.00
#
_symmetry.space_group_name_H-M   'P 1'
#
loop_
_entity.id
_entity.type
_entity.pdbx_description
1 polymer ?
#
loop_
_entity_poly.entity_id
_entity_poly.type
_entity_poly.pdbx_seq_one_letter_code
_entity_poly.pdbx_strand_id
1 'polypeptide(L)' 'MPMPDAAAATDIVIAGAARTPMGGFQGDLAAVPAPTLGGVAIRAALADAGAEDGAEDGAVD' A
#
# COMPACT_ATOMS: atom_id res chain seq x y z
N MET A 1 6.03 -16.82 16.81
CA MET A 1 5.77 -17.38 15.46
C MET A 1 7.07 -17.24 14.68
N PRO A 2 7.82 -18.32 14.40
CA PRO A 2 9.04 -18.20 13.62
C PRO A 2 8.70 -17.87 12.16
N MET A 3 9.36 -16.87 11.59
CA MET A 3 9.30 -16.53 10.16
C MET A 3 10.23 -17.49 9.39
N PRO A 4 9.82 -18.00 8.21
CA PRO A 4 10.64 -18.88 7.39
C PRO A 4 11.82 -18.15 6.71
N ASP A 5 12.83 -18.94 6.35
CA ASP A 5 14.03 -18.60 5.56
C ASP A 5 13.64 -18.27 4.10
N ALA A 6 14.11 -17.13 3.60
CA ALA A 6 13.60 -16.38 2.44
C ALA A 6 14.09 -16.86 1.06
N ALA A 7 14.22 -18.17 0.82
CA ALA A 7 14.88 -18.70 -0.38
C ALA A 7 14.05 -19.65 -1.27
N ALA A 8 12.73 -19.42 -1.43
CA ALA A 8 11.93 -20.09 -2.46
C ALA A 8 11.09 -19.10 -3.31
N ALA A 9 11.01 -19.32 -4.63
CA ALA A 9 10.28 -18.48 -5.59
C ALA A 9 8.75 -18.40 -5.37
N THR A 10 8.23 -19.10 -4.35
CA THR A 10 6.83 -19.10 -3.91
C THR A 10 6.61 -18.35 -2.60
N ASP A 11 7.65 -17.74 -2.02
CA ASP A 11 7.54 -17.01 -0.77
C ASP A 11 6.77 -15.70 -0.98
N ILE A 12 5.65 -15.55 -0.26
CA ILE A 12 4.83 -14.34 -0.27
C ILE A 12 5.39 -13.39 0.78
N VAL A 13 5.85 -12.23 0.32
CA VAL A 13 6.46 -11.19 1.16
C VAL A 13 5.67 -9.88 1.08
N ILE A 14 5.71 -9.09 2.15
CA ILE A 14 5.19 -7.72 2.14
C ILE A 14 6.33 -6.81 1.66
N ALA A 15 6.26 -6.37 0.40
CA ALA A 15 7.31 -5.54 -0.20
C ALA A 15 7.25 -4.06 0.25
N GLY A 16 6.07 -3.55 0.60
CA GLY A 16 5.89 -2.18 1.09
C GLY A 16 4.54 -2.02 1.80
N ALA A 17 4.48 -1.10 2.76
CA ALA A 17 3.28 -0.86 3.55
C ALA A 17 3.24 0.58 4.06
N ALA A 18 2.19 1.31 3.69
CA ALA A 18 1.96 2.67 4.15
C ALA A 18 0.49 2.90 4.48
N ARG A 19 0.22 3.98 5.22
CA ARG A 19 -1.13 4.40 5.60
C ARG A 19 -1.23 5.91 5.67
N THR A 20 -2.43 6.43 5.48
CA THR A 20 -2.74 7.81 5.87
C THR A 20 -2.92 7.90 7.39
N PRO A 21 -2.77 9.10 7.98
CA PRO A 21 -3.23 9.38 9.34
C PRO A 21 -4.73 9.11 9.46
N MET A 22 -5.17 8.71 10.66
CA MET A 22 -6.61 8.56 10.94
C MET A 22 -7.22 9.93 11.22
N GLY A 23 -8.26 10.29 10.47
CA GLY A 23 -9.11 11.44 10.78
C GLY A 23 -10.23 11.05 11.75
N GLY A 24 -10.46 11.87 12.77
CA GLY A 24 -11.67 11.77 13.59
C GLY A 24 -12.93 12.03 12.76
N PHE A 25 -14.10 11.58 13.25
CA PHE A 25 -15.37 11.89 12.60
C PHE A 25 -15.58 13.41 12.52
N GLN A 26 -15.79 13.93 11.31
CA GLN A 26 -15.83 15.39 11.03
C GLN A 26 -14.54 16.14 11.41
N GLY A 27 -13.39 15.46 11.44
CA GLY A 27 -12.08 16.06 11.72
C GLY A 27 -11.31 16.50 10.47
N ASP A 28 -10.00 16.61 10.59
CA ASP A 28 -9.10 17.27 9.60
C ASP A 28 -9.13 16.65 8.19
N LEU A 29 -9.48 15.37 8.07
CA LEU A 29 -9.56 14.67 6.80
C LEU A 29 -11.00 14.57 6.25
N ALA A 30 -11.99 15.16 6.91
CA ALA A 30 -13.41 14.97 6.56
C ALA A 30 -13.77 15.49 5.16
N ALA A 31 -13.05 16.51 4.67
CA ALA A 31 -13.26 17.07 3.34
C ALA A 31 -12.49 16.33 2.23
N VAL A 32 -11.64 15.36 2.57
CA VAL A 32 -10.81 14.65 1.59
C VAL A 32 -11.55 13.40 1.09
N PRO A 33 -11.75 13.23 -0.23
CA PRO A 33 -12.37 12.02 -0.77
C PRO A 33 -11.56 10.76 -0.45
N ALA A 34 -12.26 9.66 -0.16
CA ALA A 34 -11.62 8.39 0.16
C ALA A 34 -10.63 7.88 -0.92
N PRO A 35 -10.94 7.96 -2.24
CA PRO A 35 -9.97 7.58 -3.28
C PRO A 35 -8.68 8.39 -3.24
N THR A 36 -8.74 9.66 -2.84
CA THR A 36 -7.54 10.50 -2.70
C THR A 36 -6.66 10.00 -1.55
N LEU A 37 -7.26 9.69 -0.39
CA LEU A 37 -6.53 9.12 0.75
C LEU A 37 -5.93 7.75 0.41
N GLY A 38 -6.71 6.88 -0.24
CA GLY A 38 -6.24 5.58 -0.72
C GLY A 38 -5.09 5.71 -1.71
N GLY A 39 -5.19 6.62 -2.68
CA GLY A 39 -4.13 6.88 -3.66
C GLY A 39 -2.84 7.41 -3.01
N VAL A 40 -2.93 8.23 -1.97
CA VAL A 40 -1.74 8.66 -1.20
C VAL A 40 -1.08 7.46 -0.50
N ALA A 41 -1.87 6.60 0.15
CA ALA A 41 -1.34 5.41 0.81
C ALA A 41 -0.69 4.43 -0.17
N ILE A 42 -1.32 4.18 -1.33
CA ILE A 42 -0.79 3.28 -2.37
C ILE A 42 0.54 3.81 -2.91
N ARG A 43 0.60 5.10 -3.30
CA ARG A 43 1.85 5.69 -3.80
C ARG A 43 2.99 5.58 -2.79
N ALA A 44 2.72 5.82 -1.51
CA ALA A 44 3.72 5.66 -0.46
C ALA A 44 4.18 4.19 -0.31
N ALA A 45 3.24 3.24 -0.33
CA ALA A 45 3.57 1.81 -0.23
C ALA A 45 4.40 1.31 -1.42
N LEU A 46 4.11 1.78 -2.64
CA LEU A 46 4.89 1.46 -3.85
C LEU A 46 6.29 2.06 -3.79
N ALA A 47 6.41 3.30 -3.32
CA ALA A 47 7.71 3.94 -3.10
C ALA A 47 8.56 3.20 -2.07
N ASP A 48 7.96 2.77 -0.95
CA ASP A 48 8.64 1.94 0.06
C ASP A 48 9.07 0.57 -0.51
N ALA A 49 8.26 0.01 -1.41
CA ALA A 49 8.59 -1.23 -2.13
C ALA A 49 9.63 -1.06 -3.23
N GLY A 50 10.03 0.19 -3.56
CA GLY A 50 10.90 0.48 -4.70
C GLY A 50 10.29 0.11 -6.05
N ALA A 51 8.95 0.04 -6.14
CA ALA A 51 8.23 -0.29 -7.37
C ALA A 51 8.05 0.96 -8.26
N GLU A 52 8.21 0.80 -9.57
CA GLU A 52 7.93 1.86 -10.55
C GLU A 52 6.41 2.03 -10.75
N ASP A 53 5.94 3.27 -10.91
CA ASP A 53 4.54 3.60 -11.20
C ASP A 53 4.15 2.98 -12.57
N GLY A 54 3.43 1.85 -12.54
CA GLY A 54 2.99 1.11 -13.74
C GLY A 54 3.25 -0.40 -13.72
N ALA A 55 3.83 -0.94 -12.64
CA ALA A 55 3.88 -2.39 -12.44
C ALA A 55 2.50 -2.94 -11.99
N GLU A 56 1.50 -2.86 -12.87
CA GLU A 56 0.22 -3.54 -12.68
C GLU A 56 0.24 -4.93 -13.34
N ASP A 57 0.38 -5.97 -12.53
CA ASP A 57 0.13 -7.35 -12.99
C ASP A 57 -1.39 -7.56 -13.13
N GLY A 58 -1.90 -7.29 -14.33
CA GLY A 58 -3.26 -7.62 -14.75
C GLY A 58 -4.32 -6.58 -14.41
N ALA A 59 -4.87 -5.93 -15.44
CA ALA A 59 -6.16 -5.25 -15.35
C ALA A 59 -7.25 -6.28 -15.01
N VAL A 60 -8.06 -6.00 -13.98
CA VAL A 60 -9.27 -6.76 -13.68
C VAL A 60 -10.31 -6.38 -14.74
N ASP A 61 -10.44 -7.22 -15.76
CA ASP A 61 -11.67 -7.36 -16.57
C ASP A 61 -12.66 -8.25 -15.80
#